data_AF-A0A101Y3K4-F1
#
_entry.id   AF-A0A101Y3K4-F1
#
_cell.length_a   1.000
_cell.length_b   1.000
_cell.length_c   1.000
_cell.angle_alpha   90.00
_cell.angle_beta   90.00
_cell.angle_gamma   90.00
#
_symmetry.space_group_name_H-M   'P 1'
#
loop_
_entity.id
_entity.type
_entity.pdbx_description
1 polymer ?
#
loop_
_entity_poly.entity_id
_entity_poly.type
_entity_poly.pdbx_seq_one_letter_code
_entity_poly.pdbx_strand_id
1 'polypeptide(L)'
;MMATAGGLSAVQQELMLLVRGIPREQMRLYVDRYLGSLLAGDGYDPELLLTLETYASCNGHMNEMSSRLYIHRNTAAYRLEKLERQLGISLRESENLLLLNMVFLFRRLLEANEPYCKHINSRTTG
;
A
#
# COMPACT_ATOMS: atom_id res chain seq x y z
N MET A 1 -19.26 2.98 9.02
CA MET A 1 -18.06 3.64 9.57
C MET A 1 -16.91 3.38 8.62
N MET A 2 -16.56 4.35 7.78
CA MET A 2 -15.41 4.20 6.88
C MET A 2 -14.14 4.46 7.67
N ALA A 3 -13.29 3.45 7.82
CA ALA A 3 -11.97 3.61 8.39
C ALA A 3 -11.20 4.61 7.52
N THR A 4 -10.91 5.79 8.06
CA THR A 4 -10.00 6.74 7.44
C THR A 4 -8.61 6.11 7.49
N ALA A 5 -8.18 5.54 6.36
CA ALA A 5 -6.82 5.04 6.17
C ALA A 5 -5.81 6.14 6.56
N GLY A 6 -4.72 5.72 7.20
CA GLY A 6 -3.71 6.58 7.81
C GLY A 6 -3.32 7.77 6.94
N GLY A 7 -3.33 8.97 7.53
CA GLY A 7 -2.97 10.20 6.83
C GLY A 7 -1.55 10.15 6.27
N LEU A 8 -1.36 10.73 5.08
CA LEU A 8 -0.03 10.93 4.50
C LEU A 8 0.83 11.83 5.41
N SER A 9 2.11 11.51 5.52
CA SER A 9 3.11 12.36 6.18
C SER A 9 3.25 13.70 5.45
N ALA A 10 3.82 14.72 6.14
CA ALA A 10 4.03 16.04 5.55
C ALA A 10 4.81 15.98 4.23
N VAL A 11 5.86 15.15 4.18
CA VAL A 11 6.68 14.93 2.98
C VAL A 11 5.86 14.36 1.82
N GLN A 12 4.95 13.41 2.11
CA GLN A 12 4.09 12.82 1.09
C GLN A 12 3.09 13.84 0.51
N GLN A 13 2.65 14.82 1.31
CA GLN A 13 1.77 15.90 0.84
C GLN A 13 2.50 16.86 -0.10
N GLU A 14 3.75 17.22 0.20
CA GLU A 14 4.58 18.06 -0.67
C GLU A 14 4.89 17.35 -1.99
N LEU A 15 5.29 16.07 -1.90
CA LEU A 15 5.62 15.24 -3.06
C LEU A 15 4.44 15.06 -4.00
N MET A 16 3.21 15.10 -3.47
CA MET A 16 1.98 15.01 -4.26
C MET A 16 1.94 16.03 -5.40
N LEU A 17 2.47 17.25 -5.22
CA LEU A 17 2.48 18.26 -6.26
C LEU A 17 3.46 17.93 -7.39
N LEU A 18 4.63 17.39 -7.05
CA LEU A 18 5.67 17.03 -8.02
C LEU A 18 5.23 15.87 -8.92
N VAL A 19 4.56 14.88 -8.34
CA VAL A 19 4.16 13.68 -9.09
C VAL A 19 2.92 13.87 -9.96
N ARG A 20 2.21 15.01 -9.88
CA ARG A 20 1.03 15.29 -10.73
C ARG A 20 1.33 15.29 -12.22
N GLY A 21 2.58 15.54 -12.62
CA GLY A 21 3.01 15.47 -14.02
C GLY A 21 3.17 14.06 -14.56
N ILE A 22 3.12 13.02 -13.71
CA ILE A 22 3.26 11.63 -14.12
C ILE A 22 1.93 11.14 -14.72
N PRO A 23 1.91 10.52 -15.92
CA PRO A 23 0.69 9.98 -16.49
C PRO A 23 0.05 8.92 -15.59
N ARG A 24 -1.29 8.92 -15.50
CA ARG A 24 -2.03 7.98 -14.64
C ARG A 24 -1.77 6.52 -14.99
N GLU A 25 -1.53 6.21 -16.26
CA GLU A 25 -1.16 4.86 -16.70
C GLU A 25 0.17 4.41 -16.08
N GLN A 26 1.17 5.29 -16.03
CA GLN A 26 2.46 5.01 -15.38
C GLN A 26 2.29 4.80 -13.87
N MET A 27 1.46 5.62 -13.23
CA MET A 27 1.10 5.43 -11.82
C MET A 27 0.45 4.06 -11.60
N ARG A 28 -0.48 3.67 -12.48
CA ARG A 28 -1.19 2.38 -12.42
C ARG A 28 -0.25 1.19 -12.57
N LEU A 29 0.62 1.21 -13.59
CA LEU A 29 1.63 0.18 -13.81
C LEU A 29 2.55 0.04 -12.60
N TYR A 30 2.91 1.15 -11.96
CA TYR A 30 3.75 1.14 -10.77
C TYR A 30 3.01 0.50 -9.58
N VAL A 31 1.76 0.88 -9.32
CA VAL A 31 0.94 0.28 -8.25
C VAL A 31 0.72 -1.20 -8.50
N ASP A 32 0.37 -1.59 -9.73
CA ASP A 32 0.13 -2.99 -10.10
C ASP A 32 1.39 -3.84 -10.03
N ARG A 33 2.57 -3.27 -10.31
CA ARG A 33 3.83 -4.01 -10.17
C ARG A 33 4.10 -4.45 -8.74
N TYR A 34 3.77 -3.62 -7.74
CA TYR A 34 4.13 -3.89 -6.35
C TYR A 34 2.97 -4.40 -5.51
N LEU A 35 1.78 -3.84 -5.67
CA LEU A 35 0.59 -4.29 -4.94
C LEU A 35 -0.29 -5.22 -5.77
N GLY A 36 0.05 -5.50 -7.02
CA GLY A 36 -0.81 -6.29 -7.90
C GLY A 36 -1.15 -7.67 -7.33
N SER A 37 -0.18 -8.33 -6.69
CA SER A 37 -0.35 -9.63 -6.01
C SER A 37 -1.17 -9.50 -4.73
N LEU A 38 -1.04 -8.40 -4.00
CA LEU A 38 -1.80 -8.11 -2.77
C LEU A 38 -3.25 -7.69 -3.06
N LEU A 39 -3.51 -7.15 -4.25
CA LEU A 39 -4.81 -6.60 -4.67
C LEU A 39 -5.61 -7.53 -5.60
N ALA A 40 -5.10 -8.73 -5.93
CA ALA A 40 -5.75 -9.64 -6.89
C ALA A 40 -6.22 -10.96 -6.26
N GLY A 41 -7.40 -11.42 -6.71
CA GLY A 41 -7.93 -12.77 -6.44
C GLY A 41 -8.20 -13.07 -4.96
N ASP A 42 -8.07 -14.33 -4.60
CA ASP A 42 -8.26 -14.85 -3.22
C ASP A 42 -7.16 -14.41 -2.24
N GLY A 43 -6.13 -13.71 -2.73
CA GLY A 43 -5.03 -13.18 -1.93
C GLY A 43 -5.28 -11.80 -1.33
N TYR A 44 -6.40 -11.16 -1.69
CA TYR A 44 -6.77 -9.84 -1.15
C TYR A 44 -7.12 -9.93 0.33
N ASP A 45 -6.27 -9.30 1.15
CA ASP A 45 -6.47 -9.19 2.59
C ASP A 45 -6.42 -7.71 2.98
N PRO A 46 -7.58 -7.08 3.25
CA PRO A 46 -7.65 -5.65 3.56
C PRO A 46 -6.88 -5.31 4.84
N GLU A 47 -6.73 -6.25 5.77
CA GLU A 47 -5.96 -6.02 7.00
C GLU A 47 -4.46 -6.01 6.74
N LEU A 48 -3.96 -6.85 5.83
CA LEU A 48 -2.55 -6.80 5.41
C LEU A 48 -2.24 -5.52 4.62
N LEU A 49 -3.15 -5.10 3.75
CA LEU A 49 -3.00 -3.84 3.02
C LEU A 49 -2.95 -2.65 3.98
N LEU A 50 -3.86 -2.60 4.95
CA LEU A 50 -3.86 -1.58 6.01
C LEU A 50 -2.58 -1.65 6.85
N THR A 51 -2.08 -2.86 7.13
CA THR A 51 -0.83 -3.05 7.88
C THR A 51 0.36 -2.47 7.11
N LEU A 52 0.47 -2.78 5.81
CA LEU A 52 1.54 -2.28 4.94
C LEU A 52 1.49 -0.75 4.79
N GLU A 53 0.30 -0.19 4.59
CA GLU A 53 0.10 1.26 4.50
C GLU A 53 0.48 1.96 5.81
N THR A 54 0.04 1.41 6.94
CA THR A 54 0.38 1.97 8.26
C THR A 54 1.88 1.85 8.54
N TYR A 55 2.51 0.72 8.19
CA TYR A 55 3.95 0.52 8.32
C TYR A 55 4.75 1.58 7.55
N ALA A 56 4.38 1.84 6.29
CA ALA A 56 4.99 2.87 5.47
C ALA A 56 4.79 4.28 6.09
N SER A 57 3.57 4.59 6.57
CA SER A 57 3.26 5.86 7.23
C SER A 57 4.00 6.08 8.56
N CYS A 58 4.40 4.98 9.22
CA CYS A 58 5.23 4.98 10.43
C CYS A 58 6.72 4.95 10.11
N ASN A 59 7.12 5.21 8.86
CA ASN A 59 8.51 5.18 8.42
C ASN A 59 9.24 3.86 8.78
N GLY A 60 8.50 2.74 8.71
CA GLY A 60 9.04 1.41 9.01
C GLY A 60 9.17 1.09 10.51
N HIS A 61 8.72 1.97 11.40
CA HIS A 61 8.76 1.72 12.84
C HIS A 61 7.63 0.76 13.27
N MET A 62 7.98 -0.52 13.42
CA MET A 62 7.03 -1.58 13.78
C MET A 62 6.30 -1.31 15.11
N ASN A 63 6.99 -0.80 16.14
CA ASN A 63 6.38 -0.53 17.44
C ASN A 63 5.33 0.59 17.37
N GLU A 64 5.57 1.59 16.53
CA GLU A 64 4.63 2.68 16.30
C GLU A 64 3.42 2.16 15.53
N MET A 65 3.65 1.41 14.45
CA MET A 65 2.59 0.75 13.67
C MET A 65 1.73 -0.16 14.56
N SER A 66 2.33 -1.01 15.40
CA SER A 66 1.59 -1.91 16.29
C SER A 66 0.71 -1.14 17.27
N SER A 67 1.19 0.01 17.75
CA SER A 67 0.42 0.89 18.63
C SER A 67 -0.75 1.54 17.88
N ARG A 68 -0.52 2.03 16.65
CA ARG A 68 -1.58 2.63 15.81
C ARG A 68 -2.65 1.63 15.38
N LEU A 69 -2.27 0.39 15.14
CA LEU A 69 -3.18 -0.69 14.75
C LEU A 69 -3.81 -1.42 15.94
N TYR A 70 -3.43 -1.08 17.17
CA TYR A 70 -3.86 -1.77 18.40
C TYR A 70 -3.63 -3.29 18.35
N ILE A 71 -2.51 -3.72 17.76
CA ILE A 71 -2.12 -5.12 17.66
C ILE A 71 -0.85 -5.39 18.46
N HIS A 72 -0.69 -6.64 18.91
CA HIS A 72 0.52 -7.06 19.58
C HIS A 72 1.72 -7.12 18.61
N ARG A 73 2.93 -6.87 19.12
CA ARG A 73 4.18 -6.91 18.32
C ARG A 73 4.40 -8.22 17.56
N ASN A 74 3.97 -9.36 18.14
CA ASN A 74 4.11 -10.66 17.49
C ASN A 74 3.18 -10.77 16.26
N THR A 75 1.95 -10.26 16.38
CA THR A 75 1.00 -10.21 15.26
C THR A 75 1.51 -9.26 14.18
N ALA A 76 2.04 -8.11 14.56
CA ALA A 76 2.68 -7.17 13.64
C ALA A 76 3.83 -7.82 12.86
N ALA A 77 4.77 -8.48 13.56
CA ALA A 77 5.89 -9.18 12.95
C ALA A 77 5.43 -10.25 11.96
N TYR A 78 4.46 -11.09 12.35
CA TYR A 78 3.90 -12.12 11.47
C TYR A 78 3.28 -11.53 10.20
N ARG A 79 2.52 -10.42 10.32
CA ARG A 79 1.92 -9.74 9.17
C ARG A 79 2.99 -9.16 8.25
N LEU A 80 4.04 -8.55 8.79
CA LEU A 80 5.16 -8.03 8.00
C LEU A 80 5.91 -9.16 7.27
N GLU A 81 6.18 -10.27 7.93
CA GLU A 81 6.80 -11.45 7.28
C GLU A 81 5.91 -12.06 6.18
N LYS A 82 4.59 -12.06 6.38
CA LYS A 82 3.64 -12.49 5.34
C LYS A 82 3.66 -11.53 4.15
N LEU A 83 3.70 -10.22 4.40
CA LEU A 83 3.80 -9.18 3.37
C LEU A 83 5.13 -9.28 2.59
N GLU A 84 6.27 -9.44 3.27
CA GLU A 84 7.58 -9.63 2.61
C GLU A 84 7.57 -10.82 1.65
N ARG A 85 6.96 -11.94 2.06
CA ARG A 85 6.81 -13.13 1.20
C ARG A 85 5.89 -12.90 0.00
N GLN A 86 4.81 -12.13 0.16
CA GLN A 86 3.86 -11.84 -0.92
C GLN A 86 4.39 -10.80 -1.93
N LEU A 87 5.16 -9.83 -1.45
CA LEU A 87 5.73 -8.75 -2.26
C LEU A 87 7.09 -9.14 -2.87
N GLY A 88 7.80 -10.09 -2.26
CA GLY A 88 9.14 -10.50 -2.70
C GLY A 88 10.22 -9.46 -2.42
N ILE A 89 9.97 -8.51 -1.51
CA ILE A 89 10.90 -7.45 -1.12
C ILE A 89 11.04 -7.38 0.40
N SER A 90 12.19 -6.92 0.88
CA SER A 90 12.44 -6.67 2.31
C SER A 90 11.84 -5.34 2.73
N LEU A 91 10.91 -5.33 3.68
CA LEU A 91 10.25 -4.10 4.15
C LEU A 91 11.16 -3.25 5.03
N ARG A 92 12.28 -3.81 5.49
CA ARG A 92 13.23 -3.14 6.39
C ARG A 92 14.27 -2.28 5.64
N GLU A 93 14.37 -2.43 4.34
CA GLU A 93 15.27 -1.64 3.50
C GLU A 93 14.66 -0.27 3.21
N SER A 94 15.44 0.78 3.46
CA SER A 94 14.99 2.18 3.26
C SER A 94 14.54 2.46 1.83
N GLU A 95 15.17 1.83 0.84
CA GLU A 95 14.80 1.96 -0.58
C GLU A 95 13.41 1.37 -0.87
N ASN A 96 13.12 0.19 -0.32
CA ASN A 96 11.81 -0.44 -0.43
C ASN A 96 10.74 0.36 0.33
N LEU A 97 11.12 0.99 1.44
CA LEU A 97 10.23 1.87 2.18
C LEU A 97 9.86 3.12 1.38
N LEU A 98 10.83 3.76 0.71
CA LEU A 98 10.58 4.88 -0.20
C LEU A 98 9.67 4.46 -1.35
N LEU A 99 9.96 3.32 -1.97
CA LEU A 99 9.14 2.72 -3.02
C LEU A 99 7.70 2.52 -2.56
N LEU A 100 7.47 1.95 -1.37
CA LEU A 100 6.13 1.77 -0.83
C LEU A 100 5.41 3.09 -0.60
N ASN A 101 6.12 4.10 -0.08
CA ASN A 101 5.55 5.44 0.07
C ASN A 101 5.09 6.02 -1.28
N MET A 102 5.84 5.79 -2.36
CA MET A 102 5.45 6.18 -3.73
C MET A 102 4.24 5.40 -4.24
N VAL A 103 4.22 4.09 -4.01
CA VAL A 103 3.10 3.21 -4.37
C VAL A 103 1.80 3.68 -3.71
N PHE A 104 1.81 3.93 -2.40
CA PHE A 104 0.62 4.41 -1.69
C PHE A 104 0.21 5.82 -2.11
N LEU A 105 1.17 6.70 -2.41
CA LEU A 105 0.89 8.03 -2.96
C LEU A 105 0.17 7.94 -4.30
N PHE A 106 0.67 7.12 -5.23
CA PHE A 106 0.05 6.92 -6.55
C PHE A 106 -1.32 6.28 -6.44
N ARG A 107 -1.47 5.25 -5.60
CA ARG A 107 -2.77 4.62 -5.35
C ARG A 107 -3.82 5.63 -4.90
N ARG A 108 -3.48 6.50 -3.93
CA ARG A 108 -4.39 7.55 -3.46
C ARG A 108 -4.73 8.57 -4.53
N LEU A 109 -3.77 8.97 -5.37
CA LEU A 109 -4.01 9.87 -6.50
C LEU A 109 -4.91 9.26 -7.57
N LEU A 110 -4.78 7.95 -7.78
CA LEU A 110 -5.63 7.17 -8.67
C LEU A 110 -7.08 7.13 -8.14
N GLU A 111 -7.27 6.81 -6.85
CA GLU A 111 -8.58 6.74 -6.18
C GLU A 111 -9.33 8.08 -6.09
N ALA A 112 -8.60 9.22 -5.98
CA ALA A 112 -9.21 10.54 -5.80
C ALA A 112 -10.00 11.08 -7.01
N ASN A 113 -9.91 10.45 -8.19
CA ASN A 113 -10.61 10.93 -9.40
C ASN A 113 -11.44 9.83 -10.11
N GLU A 114 -11.34 8.58 -9.66
CA GLU A 114 -12.10 7.40 -10.12
C GLU A 114 -11.78 6.27 -9.12
N PRO A 115 -12.75 5.47 -8.64
CA PRO A 115 -12.44 4.39 -7.69
C PRO A 115 -11.53 3.35 -8.34
N TYR A 116 -10.25 3.33 -7.93
CA TYR A 116 -9.29 2.30 -8.32
C TYR A 116 -9.56 1.00 -7.54
N CYS A 117 -10.69 0.37 -7.84
CA CYS A 117 -10.82 -1.06 -7.67
C CYS A 117 -10.35 -1.67 -8.98
N LYS A 118 -9.37 -2.59 -8.96
CA LYS A 118 -9.13 -3.46 -10.12
C LYS A 118 -10.50 -3.92 -10.60
N HIS A 119 -10.88 -3.59 -11.83
CA HIS A 119 -11.98 -4.29 -12.47
C HIS A 119 -11.59 -5.76 -12.42
N ILE A 120 -12.27 -6.50 -11.55
CA ILE A 120 -12.33 -7.94 -11.57
C ILE A 120 -12.71 -8.25 -13.01
N ASN A 121 -11.78 -8.77 -13.80
CA ASN A 121 -12.08 -9.13 -15.18
C ASN A 121 -13.22 -10.15 -15.14
N SER A 122 -14.40 -9.69 -15.51
CA SER A 122 -15.29 -10.43 -16.38
C SER A 122 -14.48 -10.87 -17.60
N ARG A 123 -14.29 -12.19 -17.73
CA ARG A 123 -14.30 -12.95 -18.99
C ARG A 123 -14.26 -14.44 -18.62
N THR A 124 -15.41 -15.11 -18.65
CA THR A 124 -15.86 -15.98 -19.77
C THR A 124 -15.28 -17.39 -19.70
N THR A 125 -16.11 -18.32 -19.19
CA THR A 125 -16.24 -19.71 -19.68
C THR A 125 -17.75 -19.94 -19.60
N GLY A 126 -18.47 -20.09 -20.70
CA GLY A 126 -18.32 -21.19 -21.65
C GLY A 126 -19.43 -22.18 -21.31
#